data_AF-A0A242K8E6-F1
#
_entry.id   AF-A0A242K8E6-F1
#
_cell.length_a   1.000
_cell.length_b   1.000
_cell.length_c   1.000
_cell.angle_alpha   90.00
_cell.angle_beta   90.00
_cell.angle_gamma   90.00
#
_symmetry.space_group_name_H-M   'P 1'
#
loop_
_entity.id
_entity.type
_entity.pdbx_description
1 polymer ?
#
loop_
_entity_poly.entity_id
_entity_poly.type
_entity_poly.pdbx_seq_one_letter_code
_entity_poly.pdbx_strand_id
1 'polypeptide(L)'
;MEIIMNESCQKENLGEVMLLGMNVRHPYNEATREYNEAVIDSITVNLACTNANDSITVQLEEKEIPNVKVWGRVRIAGLVYSPSASANSFEDRNTGRQRSYGSINDRFKAVRIEPLTAADKKADANGEPNVSPTTDEILNEKAKRAATGK
;
A
#
# COMPACT_ATOMS: atom_id res chain seq x y z
N MET A 1 8.02 -19.00 -2.57
CA MET A 1 9.27 -18.33 -3.01
C MET A 1 9.02 -16.86 -2.86
N GLU A 2 9.92 -16.14 -2.20
CA GLU A 2 9.82 -14.70 -2.02
C GLU A 2 11.08 -14.05 -2.59
N ILE A 3 10.91 -12.98 -3.36
CA ILE A 3 12.00 -12.23 -3.97
C ILE A 3 11.97 -10.83 -3.38
N ILE A 4 12.98 -10.52 -2.57
CA ILE A 4 13.18 -9.19 -2.01
C ILE A 4 13.76 -8.30 -3.11
N MET A 5 13.02 -7.26 -3.49
CA MET A 5 13.43 -6.33 -4.54
C MET A 5 14.13 -5.13 -3.90
N ASN A 6 15.45 -5.07 -4.02
CA ASN A 6 16.21 -3.88 -3.65
C ASN A 6 15.90 -2.70 -4.59
N GLU A 7 16.31 -1.48 -4.22
CA GLU A 7 15.97 -0.27 -4.98
C GLU A 7 16.45 -0.32 -6.45
N SER A 8 17.63 -0.88 -6.71
CA SER A 8 18.14 -1.04 -8.08
C SER A 8 17.25 -1.95 -8.92
N CYS A 9 16.85 -3.09 -8.37
CA CYS A 9 15.95 -4.05 -9.02
C CYS A 9 14.56 -3.44 -9.25
N GLN A 10 14.04 -2.68 -8.27
CA GLN A 10 12.79 -1.95 -8.44
C GLN A 10 12.87 -0.95 -9.59
N LYS A 11 13.93 -0.14 -9.66
CA LYS A 11 14.10 0.86 -10.71
C LYS A 11 14.25 0.23 -12.09
N GLU A 12 14.99 -0.86 -12.22
CA GLU A 12 15.19 -1.56 -13.49
C GLU A 12 13.88 -2.17 -14.00
N ASN A 13 13.14 -2.85 -13.12
CA ASN A 13 11.96 -3.62 -13.51
C ASN A 13 10.66 -2.80 -13.53
N LEU A 14 10.48 -1.85 -12.61
CA LEU A 14 9.25 -1.06 -12.49
C LEU A 14 9.38 0.34 -13.09
N GLY A 15 10.60 0.89 -13.18
CA GLY A 15 10.84 2.23 -13.69
C GLY A 15 10.38 3.32 -12.71
N GLU A 16 9.75 4.37 -13.22
CA GLU A 16 9.08 5.36 -12.35
C GLU A 16 7.77 4.78 -11.82
N VAL A 17 7.55 4.95 -10.52
CA VAL A 17 6.36 4.45 -9.84
C VAL A 17 5.49 5.61 -9.35
N MET A 18 4.20 5.54 -9.63
CA MET A 18 3.21 6.55 -9.23
C MET A 18 2.01 5.91 -8.52
N LEU A 19 1.46 6.60 -7.52
CA LEU A 19 0.27 6.13 -6.80
C LEU A 19 -1.00 6.34 -7.62
N LEU A 20 -1.69 5.27 -8.03
CA LEU A 20 -2.99 5.35 -8.71
C LEU A 20 -4.15 5.47 -7.72
N GLY A 21 -4.07 4.78 -6.59
CA GLY A 21 -5.12 4.74 -5.61
C GLY A 21 -4.80 3.80 -4.46
N MET A 22 -5.66 3.80 -3.45
CA MET A 22 -5.53 2.96 -2.28
C MET A 22 -6.90 2.41 -1.87
N ASN A 23 -6.90 1.21 -1.32
CA ASN A 23 -8.03 0.57 -0.69
C ASN A 23 -7.66 0.30 0.78
N VAL A 24 -8.43 0.88 1.69
CA VAL A 24 -8.27 0.68 3.13
C VAL A 24 -9.43 -0.17 3.60
N ARG A 25 -9.13 -1.28 4.26
CA ARG A 25 -10.13 -2.14 4.87
C ARG A 25 -10.14 -1.93 6.37
N HIS A 26 -11.35 -1.89 6.90
CA HIS A 26 -11.63 -1.81 8.33
C HIS A 26 -12.25 -3.14 8.80
N PRO A 27 -11.95 -3.59 10.02
CA PRO A 27 -12.52 -4.82 10.53
C PRO A 27 -14.03 -4.67 10.73
N TYR A 28 -14.78 -5.68 10.31
CA TYR A 28 -16.22 -5.77 10.49
C TYR A 28 -16.53 -6.52 11.79
N ASN A 29 -17.37 -5.94 12.64
CA ASN A 29 -17.84 -6.59 13.85
C ASN A 29 -19.15 -7.33 13.57
N GLU A 30 -19.12 -8.66 13.59
CA GLU A 30 -20.31 -9.49 13.31
C GLU A 30 -21.43 -9.33 14.34
N ALA A 31 -21.08 -9.06 15.61
CA ALA A 31 -22.05 -8.93 16.69
C ALA A 31 -22.86 -7.63 16.60
N THR A 32 -22.19 -6.52 16.27
CA THR A 32 -22.84 -5.20 16.12
C THR A 32 -23.27 -4.91 14.67
N ARG A 33 -22.79 -5.69 13.71
CA ARG A 33 -22.99 -5.49 12.25
C ARG A 33 -22.45 -4.15 11.74
N GLU A 34 -21.38 -3.66 12.34
CA GLU A 34 -20.78 -2.36 12.03
C GLU A 34 -19.28 -2.49 11.75
N TYR A 35 -18.75 -1.57 10.94
CA TYR A 35 -17.31 -1.46 10.71
C TYR A 35 -16.68 -0.57 11.78
N ASN A 36 -15.54 -1.02 12.32
CA ASN A 36 -14.74 -0.17 13.20
C ASN A 36 -13.77 0.69 12.38
N GLU A 37 -14.23 1.88 11.98
CA GLU A 37 -13.45 2.82 11.15
C GLU A 37 -12.19 3.34 11.85
N ALA A 38 -12.12 3.26 13.19
CA ALA A 38 -10.94 3.70 13.94
C ALA A 38 -9.74 2.75 13.81
N VAL A 39 -9.96 1.51 13.31
CA VAL A 39 -8.92 0.50 13.17
C VAL A 39 -8.72 0.17 11.70
N ILE A 40 -7.47 0.16 11.27
CA ILE A 40 -7.10 -0.30 9.93
C ILE A 40 -6.76 -1.79 10.00
N ASP A 41 -7.48 -2.59 9.23
CA ASP A 41 -7.19 -4.02 9.08
C ASP A 41 -6.09 -4.24 8.05
N SER A 42 -6.27 -3.71 6.85
CA SER A 42 -5.31 -3.84 5.75
C SER A 42 -5.36 -2.64 4.81
N ILE A 43 -4.20 -2.34 4.21
CA ILE A 43 -4.05 -1.31 3.18
C ILE A 43 -3.47 -1.97 1.94
N THR A 44 -4.10 -1.70 0.80
CA THR A 44 -3.62 -2.11 -0.52
C THR A 44 -3.49 -0.87 -1.39
N VAL A 45 -2.36 -0.70 -2.07
CA VAL A 45 -2.11 0.40 -3.00
C VAL A 45 -2.01 -0.12 -4.43
N ASN A 46 -2.55 0.65 -5.37
CA ASN A 46 -2.39 0.40 -6.81
C ASN A 46 -1.35 1.38 -7.33
N LEU A 47 -0.33 0.85 -8.00
CA LEU A 47 0.81 1.62 -8.48
C LEU A 47 0.91 1.52 -10.00
N ALA A 48 1.06 2.66 -10.67
CA ALA A 48 1.47 2.72 -12.05
C ALA A 48 2.99 2.63 -12.11
N CYS A 49 3.49 1.80 -13.02
CA CYS A 49 4.92 1.55 -13.22
C CYS A 49 5.22 1.79 -14.70
N THR A 50 6.25 2.56 -15.03
CA THR A 50 6.54 2.88 -16.45
C THR A 50 7.09 1.69 -17.23
N ASN A 51 7.79 0.77 -16.57
CA ASN A 51 8.42 -0.39 -17.21
C ASN A 51 7.55 -1.66 -17.11
N ALA A 52 6.46 -1.62 -16.34
CA ALA A 52 5.49 -2.71 -16.32
C ALA A 52 4.36 -2.41 -17.30
N ASN A 53 3.86 -3.44 -17.98
CA ASN A 53 2.74 -3.29 -18.92
C ASN A 53 1.42 -2.94 -18.21
N ASP A 54 1.31 -3.29 -16.93
CA ASP A 54 0.11 -3.11 -16.11
C ASP A 54 0.46 -2.49 -14.75
N SER A 55 -0.56 -1.96 -14.07
CA SER A 55 -0.43 -1.52 -12.68
C SER A 55 -0.20 -2.71 -11.75
N ILE A 56 0.62 -2.52 -10.71
CA ILE A 56 0.80 -3.52 -9.66
C ILE A 56 -0.04 -3.16 -8.43
N THR A 57 -0.53 -4.19 -7.76
CA THR A 57 -1.28 -4.07 -6.50
C THR A 57 -0.39 -4.54 -5.37
N VAL A 58 -0.07 -3.65 -4.44
CA VAL A 58 0.87 -3.90 -3.33
C VAL A 58 0.11 -3.84 -2.00
N GLN A 59 0.23 -4.90 -1.20
CA GLN A 59 -0.28 -4.92 0.16
C GLN A 59 0.76 -4.33 1.12
N LEU A 60 0.36 -3.40 1.98
CA LEU A 60 1.26 -2.78 2.96
C LEU A 60 1.25 -3.56 4.28
N GLU A 61 2.43 -3.70 4.88
CA GLU A 61 2.58 -4.26 6.22
C GLU A 61 2.27 -3.22 7.29
N GLU A 62 2.73 -1.98 7.11
CA GLU A 62 2.36 -0.89 7.99
C GLU A 62 0.89 -0.48 7.78
N LYS A 63 0.18 -0.33 8.88
CA LYS A 63 -1.23 0.09 8.92
C LYS A 63 -1.35 1.62 8.97
N GLU A 64 -0.47 2.30 8.26
CA GLU A 64 -0.46 3.76 8.14
C GLU A 64 -0.84 4.16 6.71
N ILE A 65 -1.77 5.12 6.58
CA ILE A 65 -2.21 5.60 5.28
C ILE A 65 -1.08 6.38 4.62
N PRO A 66 -0.63 6.00 3.40
CA PRO A 66 0.43 6.73 2.72
C PRO A 66 0.08 8.22 2.53
N ASN A 67 1.01 9.08 2.91
CA ASN A 67 0.92 10.52 2.71
C ASN A 67 1.41 10.93 1.31
N VAL A 68 0.73 10.41 0.29
CA VAL A 68 1.03 10.66 -1.13
C VAL A 68 -0.25 10.98 -1.87
N LYS A 69 -0.22 11.99 -2.75
CA LYS A 69 -1.37 12.35 -3.59
C LYS A 69 -1.55 11.34 -4.73
N VAL A 70 -2.77 11.26 -5.27
CA VAL A 70 -3.02 10.47 -6.48
C VAL A 70 -2.17 11.03 -7.63
N TRP A 71 -1.55 10.13 -8.41
CA TRP A 71 -0.52 10.40 -9.42
C TRP A 71 0.81 10.98 -8.88
N GLY A 72 0.99 11.05 -7.55
CA GLY A 72 2.27 11.40 -6.95
C GLY A 72 3.31 10.30 -7.16
N ARG A 73 4.56 10.69 -7.40
CA ARG A 73 5.70 9.78 -7.51
C ARG A 73 6.04 9.18 -6.15
N VAL A 74 6.33 7.88 -6.14
CA VAL A 74 6.56 7.14 -4.88
C VAL A 74 7.89 6.39 -4.86
N ARG A 75 8.38 6.19 -3.64
CA ARG A 75 9.38 5.18 -3.29
C ARG A 75 8.69 4.05 -2.54
N ILE A 76 9.00 2.80 -2.92
CA ILE A 76 8.47 1.62 -2.26
C ILE A 76 9.51 1.07 -1.27
N ALA A 77 9.23 1.13 0.02
CA ALA A 77 10.11 0.59 1.05
C ALA A 77 9.87 -0.91 1.23
N GLY A 78 10.92 -1.71 1.07
CA GLY A 78 10.89 -3.15 1.33
C GLY A 78 9.95 -3.94 0.41
N LEU A 79 9.97 -3.67 -0.90
CA LEU A 79 9.15 -4.42 -1.85
C LEU A 79 9.57 -5.89 -1.91
N VAL A 80 8.59 -6.78 -1.78
CA VAL A 80 8.72 -8.22 -1.90
C VAL A 80 7.74 -8.74 -2.94
N TYR A 81 8.24 -9.49 -3.90
CA TYR A 81 7.43 -10.23 -4.86
C TYR A 81 7.31 -11.70 -4.39
N SER A 82 6.07 -12.14 -4.16
CA SER A 82 5.75 -13.46 -3.64
C SER A 82 4.66 -14.13 -4.50
N PRO A 83 4.99 -14.59 -5.72
CA PRO A 83 4.01 -15.24 -6.57
C PRO A 83 3.47 -16.50 -5.92
N SER A 84 2.20 -16.78 -6.17
CA SER A 84 1.55 -18.02 -5.74
C SER A 84 0.92 -18.72 -6.93
N ALA A 85 1.22 -20.00 -7.11
CA ALA A 85 0.58 -20.83 -8.11
C ALA A 85 -0.63 -21.54 -7.49
N SER A 86 -1.77 -21.49 -8.17
CA SER A 86 -2.96 -22.28 -7.83
C SER A 86 -3.28 -23.23 -8.99
N ALA A 87 -3.59 -24.48 -8.66
CA ALA A 87 -4.08 -25.47 -9.60
C ALA A 87 -5.54 -25.77 -9.27
N ASN A 88 -6.42 -25.55 -10.24
CA ASN A 88 -7.83 -25.85 -10.13
C ASN A 88 -8.15 -27.03 -11.02
N SER A 89 -8.77 -28.06 -10.46
CA SER A 89 -9.29 -29.19 -11.21
C SER A 89 -10.80 -29.23 -11.09
N PHE A 90 -11.49 -29.40 -12.20
CA PHE A 90 -12.93 -29.64 -12.21
C PHE A 90 -13.27 -30.77 -13.16
N GLU A 91 -14.32 -31.50 -12.82
CA GLU A 91 -14.90 -32.52 -13.69
C GLU A 91 -15.93 -31.87 -14.60
N ASP A 92 -15.76 -32.05 -15.92
CA ASP A 92 -16.72 -31.57 -16.89
C ASP A 92 -17.99 -32.45 -16.82
N ARG A 93 -19.08 -31.87 -16.31
CA ARG A 93 -20.37 -32.54 -16.10
C ARG A 93 -20.93 -33.25 -17.33
N ASN A 94 -20.57 -32.81 -18.53
CA ASN A 94 -21.09 -33.38 -19.78
C ASN A 94 -20.21 -34.50 -20.35
N THR A 95 -18.94 -34.58 -19.94
CA THR A 95 -17.98 -35.53 -20.54
C THR A 95 -17.32 -36.46 -19.53
N GLY A 96 -17.47 -36.23 -18.22
CA GLY A 96 -16.81 -36.99 -17.15
C GLY A 96 -15.29 -36.87 -17.18
N ARG A 97 -14.73 -35.97 -18.00
CA ARG A 97 -13.30 -35.77 -18.14
C ARG A 97 -12.82 -34.75 -17.11
N GLN A 98 -11.76 -35.11 -16.40
CA GLN A 98 -11.07 -34.20 -15.50
C GLN A 98 -10.31 -33.16 -16.33
N ARG A 99 -10.60 -31.88 -16.11
CA ARG A 99 -9.81 -30.77 -16.66
C ARG A 99 -9.09 -30.06 -15.52
N SER A 100 -7.84 -29.74 -15.76
CA SER A 100 -7.03 -28.97 -14.82
C SER A 100 -6.49 -27.73 -15.52
N TYR A 101 -6.53 -26.59 -14.83
CA TYR A 101 -5.85 -25.38 -15.26
C TYR A 101 -5.07 -24.80 -14.07
N GLY A 102 -3.91 -24.22 -14.38
CA GLY A 102 -3.11 -23.48 -13.42
C GLY A 102 -3.31 -21.98 -13.60
N SER A 103 -3.22 -21.22 -12.51
CA SER A 103 -3.05 -19.77 -12.54
C SER A 103 -1.87 -19.38 -11.65
N ILE A 104 -1.08 -18.41 -12.12
CA ILE A 104 -0.09 -17.73 -11.31
C ILE A 104 -0.73 -16.43 -10.84
N ASN A 105 -0.77 -16.22 -9.53
CA ASN A 105 -1.24 -14.99 -8.92
C ASN A 105 -0.03 -14.22 -8.42
N ASP A 106 0.25 -13.09 -9.05
CA ASP A 106 1.27 -12.15 -8.61
C ASP A 106 0.83 -11.48 -7.30
N ARG A 107 1.71 -11.51 -6.30
CA ARG A 107 1.47 -10.82 -5.04
C ARG A 107 2.68 -9.98 -4.71
N PHE A 108 2.44 -8.71 -4.48
CA PHE A 108 3.44 -7.76 -4.02
C PHE A 108 3.10 -7.33 -2.59
N LYS A 109 4.13 -7.30 -1.74
CA LYS A 109 4.06 -6.74 -0.40
C LYS A 109 5.12 -5.67 -0.25
N ALA A 110 4.84 -4.64 0.54
CA ALA A 110 5.82 -3.65 0.90
C ALA A 110 5.62 -3.24 2.35
N VAL A 111 6.67 -2.73 2.98
CA VAL A 111 6.58 -2.20 4.34
C VAL A 111 5.70 -0.95 4.33
N ARG A 112 6.05 0.02 3.48
CA ARG A 112 5.32 1.29 3.32
C ARG A 112 5.60 1.95 1.97
N ILE A 113 4.83 3.00 1.69
CA ILE A 113 4.97 3.85 0.50
C ILE A 113 5.32 5.26 0.93
N GLU A 114 6.39 5.80 0.37
CA GLU A 114 6.89 7.13 0.67
C GLU A 114 6.76 8.05 -0.56
N PRO A 115 6.47 9.34 -0.38
CA PRO A 115 6.56 10.31 -1.47
C PRO A 115 8.02 10.43 -1.94
N LEU A 116 8.24 10.48 -3.26
CA LEU A 116 9.59 10.67 -3.80
C LEU A 116 10.10 12.09 -3.52
N THR A 117 9.21 13.09 -3.62
CA THR A 117 9.51 14.50 -3.34
C THR A 117 8.43 15.15 -2.50
N ALA A 118 8.71 16.33 -1.92
CA ALA A 118 7.72 17.08 -1.16
C ALA A 118 6.48 17.46 -2.00
N ALA A 119 6.64 17.64 -3.32
CA ALA A 119 5.54 17.95 -4.23
C ALA A 119 4.56 16.77 -4.43
N ASP A 120 4.97 15.55 -4.09
CA ASP A 120 4.15 14.33 -4.20
C ASP A 120 3.30 14.07 -2.95
N LYS A 121 3.52 14.81 -1.86
CA LYS A 121 2.73 14.70 -0.63
C LYS A 121 1.30 15.17 -0.84
N LYS A 122 0.37 14.68 0.00
CA LYS A 122 -0.98 15.25 0.06
C LYS A 122 -0.87 16.69 0.59
N ALA A 123 -1.64 17.60 -0.01
CA ALA A 123 -1.84 18.91 0.56
C ALA A 123 -2.65 18.77 1.86
N ASP A 124 -2.29 19.54 2.88
CA ASP A 124 -3.13 19.75 4.06
C ASP A 124 -4.38 20.57 3.69
N ALA A 125 -5.27 20.80 4.67
CA ALA A 125 -6.51 21.56 4.47
C ALA A 125 -6.30 23.02 4.01
N ASN A 126 -5.05 23.52 4.03
CA ASN A 126 -4.67 24.87 3.65
C ASN A 126 -3.89 24.92 2.31
N GLY A 127 -3.65 23.78 1.66
CA GLY A 127 -2.93 23.70 0.39
C GLY A 127 -1.41 23.54 0.52
N GLU A 128 -0.86 23.39 1.73
CA GLU A 128 0.57 23.18 1.97
C GLU A 128 0.90 21.67 2.06
N PRO A 129 2.10 21.22 1.64
CA PRO A 129 2.47 19.81 1.72
C PRO A 129 2.50 19.35 3.19
N ASN A 130 1.65 18.38 3.54
CA ASN A 130 1.53 17.88 4.90
C ASN A 130 2.84 17.19 5.32
N VAL A 131 3.65 17.85 6.15
CA VAL A 131 4.83 17.24 6.77
C VAL A 131 4.36 16.59 8.07
N SER A 132 4.39 15.27 8.14
CA SER A 132 4.10 14.54 9.38
C SER A 132 5.02 15.09 10.48
N PRO A 133 4.49 15.61 11.60
CA PRO A 133 5.35 16.20 12.64
C PRO A 133 6.21 15.09 13.25
N THR A 134 7.49 15.39 13.42
CA THR A 134 8.41 14.48 14.10
C THR A 134 8.12 14.47 15.60
N THR A 135 8.44 13.37 16.29
CA THR A 135 8.19 13.19 17.74
C THR A 135 8.76 14.33 18.59
N ASP A 136 9.85 14.97 18.14
CA ASP A 136 10.48 16.11 18.79
C ASP A 136 9.64 17.40 18.70
N GLU A 137 8.89 17.60 17.61
CA GLU A 137 8.01 18.77 17.45
C GLU A 137 6.79 18.68 18.35
N ILE A 138 6.23 17.48 18.54
CA ILE A 138 5.09 17.22 19.43
C ILE A 138 5.47 17.46 20.90
N LEU A 139 6.69 17.08 21.30
CA LEU A 139 7.22 17.33 22.64
C LEU A 139 7.44 18.82 22.89
N ASN A 140 7.95 19.55 21.89
CA ASN A 140 8.19 20.99 22.00
C ASN A 140 6.89 21.81 22.05
N GLU A 141 5.85 21.39 21.32
CA GLU A 141 4.53 22.04 21.38
C GLU A 141 3.83 21.82 22.72
N LYS A 142 3.92 20.61 23.30
CA LYS A 142 3.42 20.34 24.65
C LYS A 142 4.12 21.18 25.72
N ALA A 143 5.44 21.34 25.61
CA ALA A 143 6.21 22.18 26.53
C ALA A 143 5.82 23.66 26.43
N LYS A 144 5.59 24.18 25.21
CA LYS A 144 5.15 25.56 25.00
C LYS A 144 3.74 25.83 25.53
N ARG A 145 2.79 24.90 25.33
CA ARG A 145 1.41 25.03 25.85
C ARG A 145 1.34 24.94 27.37
N ALA A 146 2.26 24.20 28.00
CA ALA A 146 2.37 24.18 29.47
C ALA A 146 2.94 25.49 30.05
N ALA A 147 3.71 26.25 29.26
CA ALA A 147 4.35 27.49 29.72
C ALA A 147 3.46 28.74 29.60
N THR A 148 2.45 28.75 28.71
CA THR A 148 1.54 29.89 28.49
C THR A 148 0.20 29.77 29.24
N GLY A 149 -0.01 28.71 30.02
CA GLY A 149 -1.17 28.58 30.91
C GLY A 149 -0.97 29.29 32.25
N LYS A 150 -1.12 30.62 32.27
CA LYS A 150 -1.38 31.43 33.48
C LYS A 150 -2.40 32.51 33.17
#